data_AF-A0A9D1Q9K0-F1
#
_entry.id   AF-A0A9D1Q9K0-F1
#
_cell.length_a   1.000
_cell.length_b   1.000
_cell.length_c   1.000
_cell.angle_alpha   90.00
_cell.angle_beta   90.00
_cell.angle_gamma   90.00
#
_symmetry.space_group_name_H-M   'P 1'
#
loop_
_entity.id
_entity.type
_entity.pdbx_description
1 polymer ?
#
loop_
_entity_poly.entity_id
_entity_poly.type
_entity_poly.pdbx_seq_one_letter_code
_entity_poly.pdbx_strand_id
1 'polypeptide(L)'
;QARAYWRRRGLDDRTIARFGLGYAPNDGQALYHFLRDKGYTQAEMDASGLFKRSQAGRIYCLFWRRVITPIFDLRGNVIAFGGRVMDDSKPKYVNSPETLVYHKSDTVFALQMAKKDPSRRYVLCEGYMDVISMQQAGIGTAVCACGTALTQNQVKLLSEYADEVILCYDSDEAGQKATLRSLELFRSSPVQVGVLNIPNAKDPDEYIKKYGPERFRELLDRAGNALDFRLGRARAKYDLAQDNQRLEYIQEAVNILADGTTPTEKELYAGRLAEETNLSKNAILSQVEAAARRAGARRRSARQKELLHSGEMDTIKLPYGKDGPGALGAASAQRRLIAAILRQPEELARIAPALAPESILDEKLREAYQAILACWREGREVSVGALSNEIGEEAMNELCAVAAEYSDVGCTPQDIEMYLERIARGKPLSAQAGRMSGEELADYIARIREKKE
;
A
#
# COMPACT_ATOMS: atom_id res chain seq x y z
N GLN A 1 -42.45 -6.46 13.16
CA GLN A 1 -41.40 -7.37 12.67
C GLN A 1 -39.98 -6.80 12.84
N ALA A 2 -39.64 -5.64 12.28
CA ALA A 2 -38.30 -5.04 12.41
C ALA A 2 -37.87 -4.76 13.87
N ARG A 3 -38.74 -4.15 14.70
CA ARG A 3 -38.46 -3.98 16.14
C ARG A 3 -38.15 -5.31 16.83
N ALA A 4 -38.93 -6.35 16.55
CA ALA A 4 -38.69 -7.68 17.09
C ALA A 4 -37.36 -8.28 16.61
N TYR A 5 -36.95 -8.02 15.35
CA TYR A 5 -35.63 -8.41 14.85
C TYR A 5 -34.51 -7.75 15.65
N TRP A 6 -34.56 -6.43 15.86
CA TRP A 6 -33.55 -5.71 16.64
C TRP A 6 -33.50 -6.18 18.11
N ARG A 7 -34.66 -6.38 18.73
CA ARG A 7 -34.76 -6.93 20.09
C ARG A 7 -34.19 -8.35 20.18
N ARG A 8 -34.46 -9.23 19.22
CA ARG A 8 -33.85 -10.58 19.16
C ARG A 8 -32.32 -10.52 18.99
N ARG A 9 -31.79 -9.46 18.38
CA ARG A 9 -30.34 -9.24 18.31
C ARG A 9 -29.73 -8.73 19.62
N GLY A 10 -30.57 -8.41 20.61
CA GLY A 10 -30.17 -7.91 21.93
C GLY A 10 -30.06 -6.40 22.02
N LEU A 11 -30.58 -5.65 21.03
CA LEU A 11 -30.48 -4.18 21.04
C LEU A 11 -31.59 -3.55 21.88
N ASP A 12 -31.25 -2.56 22.72
CA ASP A 12 -32.21 -1.76 23.47
C ASP A 12 -32.75 -0.56 22.66
N ASP A 13 -33.85 0.04 23.11
CA ASP A 13 -34.47 1.15 22.38
C ASP A 13 -33.57 2.39 22.32
N ARG A 14 -32.72 2.59 23.34
CA ARG A 14 -31.77 3.70 23.38
C ARG A 14 -30.74 3.56 22.27
N THR A 15 -30.23 2.35 22.05
CA THR A 15 -29.26 2.01 21.01
C THR A 15 -29.90 2.10 19.63
N ILE A 16 -31.12 1.57 19.47
CA ILE A 16 -31.90 1.71 18.23
C ILE A 16 -32.08 3.18 17.86
N ALA A 17 -32.45 4.03 18.82
CA ALA A 17 -32.60 5.47 18.59
C ALA A 17 -31.26 6.17 18.33
N ARG A 18 -30.22 5.86 19.11
CA ARG A 18 -28.88 6.44 19.02
C ARG A 18 -28.24 6.23 17.65
N PHE A 19 -28.41 5.06 17.06
CA PHE A 19 -27.90 4.74 15.72
C PHE A 19 -28.90 5.04 14.59
N GLY A 20 -30.11 5.52 14.90
CA GLY A 20 -31.15 5.78 13.91
C GLY A 20 -31.63 4.54 13.16
N LEU A 21 -31.60 3.36 13.81
CA LEU A 21 -31.94 2.10 13.13
C LEU A 21 -33.39 2.08 12.67
N GLY A 22 -33.58 1.76 11.39
CA GLY A 22 -34.86 1.88 10.70
C GLY A 22 -35.34 0.59 10.03
N TYR A 23 -36.38 0.71 9.22
CA TYR A 23 -36.94 -0.36 8.41
C TYR A 23 -37.45 0.18 7.08
N ALA A 24 -37.02 -0.42 5.98
CA ALA A 24 -37.59 -0.22 4.66
C ALA A 24 -38.75 -1.21 4.45
N PRO A 25 -39.99 -0.73 4.21
CA PRO A 25 -41.15 -1.58 3.97
C PRO A 25 -40.95 -2.59 2.83
N ASN A 26 -41.81 -3.61 2.79
CA ASN A 26 -41.88 -4.55 1.66
C ASN A 26 -42.60 -3.93 0.46
N ASP A 27 -42.17 -2.74 0.07
CA ASP A 27 -42.66 -1.99 -1.08
C ASP A 27 -41.49 -1.17 -1.64
N GLY A 28 -41.03 -1.56 -2.83
CA GLY A 28 -39.93 -0.90 -3.51
C GLY A 28 -40.27 0.50 -4.04
N GLN A 29 -41.54 0.93 -4.06
CA GLN A 29 -41.93 2.25 -4.57
C GLN A 29 -42.39 3.22 -3.49
N ALA A 30 -42.69 2.75 -2.28
CA ALA A 30 -43.16 3.59 -1.18
C ALA A 30 -42.27 4.82 -0.94
N LEU A 31 -40.95 4.63 -0.88
CA LEU A 31 -40.02 5.75 -0.65
C LEU A 31 -39.97 6.73 -1.84
N TYR A 32 -40.06 6.22 -3.07
CA TYR A 32 -40.05 7.05 -4.27
C TYR A 32 -41.26 7.99 -4.30
N HIS A 33 -42.45 7.44 -4.10
CA HIS A 33 -43.69 8.24 -4.06
C HIS A 33 -43.67 9.24 -2.91
N PHE A 34 -43.22 8.81 -1.73
CA PHE A 34 -43.10 9.70 -0.57
C PHE A 34 -42.19 10.91 -0.84
N LEU A 35 -41.01 10.71 -1.43
CA LEU A 35 -40.09 11.81 -1.73
C LEU A 35 -40.60 12.71 -2.86
N ARG A 36 -41.18 12.12 -3.92
CA ARG A 36 -41.82 12.89 -4.99
C ARG A 36 -42.93 13.79 -4.43
N ASP A 37 -43.78 13.25 -3.57
CA ASP A 37 -44.90 14.00 -2.96
C ASP A 37 -44.40 15.09 -1.98
N LYS A 38 -43.15 14.99 -1.52
CA LYS A 38 -42.44 16.03 -0.75
C LYS A 38 -41.76 17.09 -1.64
N GLY A 39 -41.81 16.96 -2.96
CA GLY A 39 -41.27 17.92 -3.91
C GLY A 39 -39.83 17.66 -4.37
N TYR A 40 -39.24 16.51 -4.02
CA TYR A 40 -37.92 16.15 -4.54
C TYR A 40 -37.98 15.84 -6.03
N THR A 41 -37.01 16.36 -6.77
CA THR A 41 -36.89 16.19 -8.22
C THR A 41 -36.38 14.80 -8.58
N GLN A 42 -36.65 14.37 -9.81
CA GLN A 42 -36.12 13.11 -10.33
C GLN A 42 -34.59 13.07 -10.33
N ALA A 43 -33.93 14.20 -10.62
CA ALA A 43 -32.49 14.30 -10.63
C ALA A 43 -31.88 14.11 -9.23
N GLU A 44 -32.48 14.69 -8.19
CA GLU A 44 -32.04 14.49 -6.81
C GLU A 44 -32.23 13.04 -6.35
N MET A 45 -33.37 12.43 -6.71
CA MET A 45 -33.63 11.02 -6.40
C MET A 45 -32.62 10.10 -7.11
N ASP A 46 -32.34 10.32 -8.40
CA ASP A 46 -31.35 9.54 -9.14
C ASP A 46 -29.92 9.72 -8.57
N ALA A 47 -29.56 10.95 -8.17
CA ALA A 47 -28.24 11.25 -7.58
C ALA A 47 -28.06 10.68 -6.15
N SER A 48 -29.15 10.44 -5.41
CA SER A 48 -29.10 9.96 -4.02
C SER A 48 -28.51 8.55 -3.85
N GLY A 49 -28.45 7.76 -4.92
CA GLY A 49 -28.07 6.35 -4.86
C GLY A 49 -29.10 5.43 -4.19
N LEU A 50 -30.26 5.96 -3.77
CA LEU A 50 -31.33 5.17 -3.16
C LEU A 50 -32.21 4.46 -4.18
N PHE A 51 -32.24 4.92 -5.43
CA PHE A 51 -33.15 4.40 -6.45
C PHE A 51 -32.39 3.73 -7.60
N LYS A 52 -33.02 2.70 -8.17
CA LYS A 52 -32.58 2.01 -9.38
C LYS A 52 -33.73 1.91 -10.37
N ARG A 53 -33.39 1.73 -11.65
CA ARG A 53 -34.33 1.47 -12.73
C ARG A 53 -34.28 -0.01 -13.10
N SER A 54 -35.44 -0.65 -13.24
CA SER A 54 -35.54 -1.99 -13.80
C SER A 54 -35.32 -1.96 -15.31
N GLN A 55 -35.14 -3.13 -15.94
CA GLN A 55 -35.07 -3.22 -17.40
C GLN A 55 -36.33 -2.68 -18.09
N ALA A 56 -37.50 -2.81 -17.46
CA ALA A 56 -38.76 -2.25 -17.94
C ALA A 56 -38.92 -0.74 -17.62
N GLY A 57 -37.86 -0.07 -17.15
CA GLY A 57 -37.87 1.36 -16.83
C GLY A 57 -38.53 1.73 -15.49
N ARG A 58 -39.01 0.75 -14.71
CA ARG A 58 -39.66 1.00 -13.42
C ARG A 58 -38.63 1.44 -12.38
N ILE A 59 -38.84 2.60 -11.78
CA ILE A 59 -38.03 3.08 -10.65
C ILE A 59 -38.45 2.34 -9.37
N TYR A 60 -37.46 1.90 -8.60
CA TYR A 60 -37.64 1.29 -7.29
C TYR A 60 -36.48 1.66 -6.35
N CYS A 61 -36.76 1.72 -5.06
CA CYS A 61 -35.79 1.89 -3.99
C CYS A 61 -34.91 0.65 -3.89
N LEU A 62 -33.59 0.83 -3.77
CA LEU A 62 -32.60 -0.23 -3.53
C LEU A 62 -32.88 -1.00 -2.23
N PHE A 63 -33.44 -0.32 -1.24
CA PHE A 63 -33.78 -0.89 0.05
C PHE A 63 -35.28 -1.18 0.14
N TRP A 64 -35.64 -2.47 0.12
CA TRP A 64 -37.00 -2.93 0.40
C TRP A 64 -36.93 -4.16 1.30
N ARG A 65 -37.91 -4.31 2.20
CA ARG A 65 -38.03 -5.44 3.16
C ARG A 65 -36.73 -5.68 3.96
N ARG A 66 -36.07 -4.60 4.37
CA ARG A 66 -34.77 -4.65 5.07
C ARG A 66 -34.80 -3.80 6.31
N VAL A 67 -34.13 -4.26 7.36
CA VAL A 67 -33.75 -3.36 8.44
C VAL A 67 -32.61 -2.45 7.97
N ILE A 68 -32.64 -1.20 8.40
CA ILE A 68 -31.80 -0.14 7.87
C ILE A 68 -30.86 0.37 8.96
N THR A 69 -29.58 0.48 8.61
CA THR A 69 -28.53 1.08 9.41
C THR A 69 -28.03 2.33 8.68
N PRO A 70 -28.37 3.54 9.14
CA PRO A 70 -27.84 4.78 8.57
C PRO A 70 -26.32 4.87 8.76
N ILE A 71 -25.64 5.45 7.77
CA ILE A 71 -24.21 5.74 7.78
C ILE A 71 -24.06 7.26 7.83
N PHE A 72 -23.22 7.73 8.74
CA PHE A 72 -23.07 9.14 9.05
C PHE A 72 -21.69 9.66 8.66
N ASP A 73 -21.63 10.93 8.23
CA ASP A 73 -20.38 11.67 8.16
C ASP A 73 -19.87 12.06 9.57
N LEU A 74 -18.68 12.65 9.63
CA LEU A 74 -18.09 13.13 10.89
C LEU A 74 -18.88 14.24 11.58
N ARG A 75 -19.77 14.94 10.87
CA ARG A 75 -20.61 16.02 11.41
C ARG A 75 -21.95 15.47 11.92
N GLY A 76 -22.27 14.22 11.63
CA GLY A 76 -23.50 13.54 12.02
C GLY A 76 -24.61 13.60 10.97
N ASN A 77 -24.31 14.01 9.72
CA ASN A 77 -25.29 13.96 8.63
C ASN A 77 -25.38 12.53 8.09
N VAL A 78 -26.59 12.08 7.74
CA VAL A 78 -26.78 10.79 7.08
C VAL A 78 -26.35 10.91 5.62
N ILE A 79 -25.38 10.10 5.21
CA ILE A 79 -24.79 10.13 3.86
C ILE A 79 -25.05 8.83 3.08
N ALA A 80 -25.36 7.73 3.76
CA ALA A 80 -25.66 6.44 3.14
C ALA A 80 -26.42 5.51 4.07
N PHE A 81 -26.77 4.32 3.57
CA PHE A 81 -27.46 3.29 4.34
C PHE A 81 -26.87 1.90 4.07
N GLY A 82 -26.82 1.09 5.12
CA GLY A 82 -26.72 -0.36 5.05
C GLY A 82 -28.09 -1.00 5.26
N GLY A 83 -28.38 -2.08 4.56
CA GLY A 83 -29.66 -2.77 4.59
C GLY A 83 -29.49 -4.28 4.71
N ARG A 84 -30.11 -4.88 5.73
CA ARG A 84 -30.07 -6.33 5.97
C ARG A 84 -31.46 -6.95 5.88
N VAL A 85 -31.57 -8.09 5.21
CA VAL A 85 -32.81 -8.88 5.23
C VAL A 85 -33.08 -9.43 6.63
N MET A 86 -34.36 -9.65 6.94
CA MET A 86 -34.79 -10.28 8.19
C MET A 86 -35.08 -11.78 8.03
N ASP A 87 -35.04 -12.29 6.80
CA ASP A 87 -35.24 -13.68 6.39
C ASP A 87 -34.02 -14.16 5.59
N ASP A 88 -34.15 -15.31 4.90
CA ASP A 88 -33.06 -15.95 4.15
C ASP A 88 -32.91 -15.41 2.70
N SER A 89 -33.57 -14.30 2.38
CA SER A 89 -33.48 -13.69 1.04
C SER A 89 -32.05 -13.21 0.74
N LYS A 90 -31.62 -13.32 -0.52
CA LYS A 90 -30.30 -12.85 -0.97
C LYS A 90 -30.40 -11.54 -1.77
N PRO A 91 -29.38 -10.67 -1.73
CA PRO A 91 -28.20 -10.74 -0.85
C PRO A 91 -28.54 -10.39 0.61
N LYS A 92 -27.80 -10.98 1.55
CA LYS A 92 -28.03 -10.81 3.00
C LYS A 92 -27.87 -9.34 3.43
N TYR A 93 -26.86 -8.67 2.87
CA TYR A 93 -26.54 -7.26 3.09
C TYR A 93 -26.49 -6.51 1.75
N VAL A 94 -26.93 -5.26 1.78
CA VAL A 94 -26.82 -4.28 0.68
C VAL A 94 -26.35 -2.97 1.30
N ASN A 95 -25.40 -2.31 0.67
CA ASN A 95 -25.00 -0.95 1.02
C ASN A 95 -25.38 -0.01 -0.11
N SER A 96 -25.58 1.28 0.21
CA SER A 96 -25.69 2.33 -0.80
C SER A 96 -24.51 2.25 -1.79
N PRO A 97 -24.74 2.59 -3.07
CA PRO A 97 -23.64 2.77 -4.03
C PRO A 97 -22.82 4.02 -3.66
N GLU A 98 -21.73 4.23 -4.39
CA GLU A 98 -20.99 5.51 -4.34
C GLU A 98 -21.91 6.66 -4.77
N THR A 99 -21.80 7.80 -4.09
CA THR A 99 -22.56 9.03 -4.40
C THR A 99 -21.68 10.26 -4.21
N LEU A 100 -22.19 11.46 -4.55
CA LEU A 100 -21.48 12.71 -4.31
C LEU A 100 -21.10 12.94 -2.83
N VAL A 101 -21.88 12.39 -1.89
CA VAL A 101 -21.70 12.60 -0.45
C VAL A 101 -21.20 11.37 0.29
N TYR A 102 -21.02 10.24 -0.40
CA TYR A 102 -20.63 8.99 0.21
C TYR A 102 -19.65 8.21 -0.66
N HIS A 103 -18.44 8.09 -0.13
CA HIS A 103 -17.40 7.22 -0.64
C HIS A 103 -17.08 6.12 0.35
N LYS A 104 -17.31 4.85 -0.03
CA LYS A 104 -17.07 3.71 0.87
C LYS A 104 -15.63 3.65 1.32
N SER A 105 -14.71 3.94 0.41
CA SER A 105 -13.27 3.92 0.66
C SER A 105 -12.80 4.98 1.65
N ASP A 106 -13.62 5.99 1.95
CA ASP A 106 -13.22 7.14 2.76
C ASP A 106 -14.07 7.26 4.04
N THR A 107 -15.09 6.42 4.18
CA THR A 107 -16.04 6.47 5.30
C THR A 107 -15.77 5.34 6.29
N VAL A 108 -15.66 5.70 7.57
CA VAL A 108 -15.58 4.76 8.70
C VAL A 108 -16.87 4.84 9.51
N PHE A 109 -17.57 3.72 9.63
CA PHE A 109 -18.84 3.65 10.35
C PHE A 109 -18.65 3.93 11.85
N ALA A 110 -19.56 4.72 12.42
CA ALA A 110 -19.61 5.13 13.82
C ALA A 110 -18.44 6.01 14.32
N LEU A 111 -17.53 6.44 13.44
CA LEU A 111 -16.40 7.32 13.79
C LEU A 111 -16.87 8.65 14.38
N GLN A 112 -17.99 9.21 13.91
CA GLN A 112 -18.59 10.44 14.44
C GLN A 112 -18.99 10.34 15.92
N MET A 113 -19.23 9.12 16.41
CA MET A 113 -19.55 8.83 17.80
C MET A 113 -18.28 8.48 18.57
N ALA A 114 -17.43 7.61 18.01
CA ALA A 114 -16.19 7.15 18.63
C ALA A 114 -15.19 8.30 18.88
N LYS A 115 -15.12 9.29 17.99
CA LYS A 115 -14.23 10.47 18.13
C LYS A 115 -14.47 11.37 19.33
N LYS A 116 -15.58 11.16 20.04
CA LYS A 116 -15.88 11.89 21.28
C LYS A 116 -15.19 11.27 22.50
N ASP A 117 -14.67 10.06 22.35
CA ASP A 117 -13.96 9.36 23.41
C ASP A 117 -12.53 9.91 23.56
N PRO A 118 -12.11 10.31 24.78
CA PRO A 118 -10.80 10.90 25.00
C PRO A 118 -9.64 9.90 24.94
N SER A 119 -9.92 8.59 25.00
CA SER A 119 -8.87 7.56 25.01
C SER A 119 -8.06 7.49 23.72
N ARG A 120 -8.63 7.98 22.60
CA ARG A 120 -8.03 7.88 21.25
C ARG A 120 -7.61 6.44 20.88
N ARG A 121 -8.22 5.43 21.52
CA ARG A 121 -8.01 3.99 21.28
C ARG A 121 -9.25 3.41 20.63
N TYR A 122 -9.12 2.88 19.41
CA TYR A 122 -10.24 2.45 18.58
C TYR A 122 -10.27 0.96 18.39
N VAL A 123 -11.46 0.36 18.37
CA VAL A 123 -11.63 -1.07 18.06
C VAL A 123 -12.19 -1.21 16.66
N LEU A 124 -11.39 -1.71 15.73
CA LEU A 124 -11.78 -1.87 14.34
C LEU A 124 -12.38 -3.26 14.11
N CYS A 125 -13.69 -3.30 13.84
CA CYS A 125 -14.50 -4.50 13.66
C CYS A 125 -14.80 -4.78 12.18
N GLU A 126 -15.36 -5.94 11.87
CA GLU A 126 -15.77 -6.27 10.50
C GLU A 126 -17.11 -5.63 10.09
N GLY A 127 -18.12 -5.69 10.96
CA GLY A 127 -19.49 -5.34 10.59
C GLY A 127 -20.15 -4.28 11.47
N TYR A 128 -21.19 -3.65 10.92
CA TYR A 128 -22.00 -2.66 11.65
C TYR A 128 -22.60 -3.22 12.94
N MET A 129 -23.00 -4.50 12.92
CA MET A 129 -23.61 -5.13 14.10
C MET A 129 -22.63 -5.26 15.24
N ASP A 130 -21.38 -5.62 14.96
CA ASP A 130 -20.34 -5.76 15.99
C ASP A 130 -20.09 -4.40 16.65
N VAL A 131 -19.99 -3.35 15.83
CA VAL A 131 -19.87 -1.96 16.30
C VAL A 131 -21.05 -1.55 17.17
N ILE A 132 -22.29 -1.79 16.72
CA ILE A 132 -23.49 -1.40 17.46
C ILE A 132 -23.57 -2.17 18.79
N SER A 133 -23.32 -3.48 18.77
CA SER A 133 -23.32 -4.33 19.96
C SER A 133 -22.24 -3.91 20.96
N MET A 134 -21.02 -3.65 20.50
CA MET A 134 -19.91 -3.16 21.34
C MET A 134 -20.22 -1.79 21.96
N GLN A 135 -20.73 -0.85 21.18
CA GLN A 135 -21.06 0.47 21.71
C GLN A 135 -22.24 0.43 22.70
N GLN A 136 -23.19 -0.49 22.53
CA GLN A 136 -24.22 -0.75 23.53
C GLN A 136 -23.63 -1.35 24.82
N ALA A 137 -22.63 -2.22 24.67
CA ALA A 137 -21.86 -2.81 25.77
C ALA A 137 -20.88 -1.83 26.44
N GLY A 138 -20.91 -0.54 26.07
CA GLY A 138 -20.10 0.52 26.66
C GLY A 138 -18.70 0.67 26.06
N ILE A 139 -18.39 -0.03 24.96
CA ILE A 139 -17.14 0.13 24.21
C ILE A 139 -17.38 1.19 23.13
N GLY A 140 -17.38 2.46 23.55
CA GLY A 140 -17.77 3.60 22.71
C GLY A 140 -16.89 3.85 21.48
N THR A 141 -15.70 3.25 21.43
CA THR A 141 -14.67 3.45 20.41
C THR A 141 -14.68 2.42 19.29
N ALA A 142 -15.65 1.51 19.29
CA ALA A 142 -15.81 0.54 18.21
C ALA A 142 -16.23 1.22 16.90
N VAL A 143 -15.59 0.85 15.80
CA VAL A 143 -15.79 1.36 14.43
C VAL A 143 -15.58 0.23 13.41
N CYS A 144 -16.05 0.40 12.17
CA CYS A 144 -15.77 -0.56 11.08
C CYS A 144 -15.72 0.12 9.71
N ALA A 145 -15.15 -0.58 8.72
CA ALA A 145 -15.26 -0.18 7.32
C ALA A 145 -16.69 -0.38 6.79
N CYS A 146 -17.08 0.36 5.76
CA CYS A 146 -18.46 0.34 5.24
C CYS A 146 -18.73 -0.78 4.23
N GLY A 147 -18.60 -2.04 4.68
CA GLY A 147 -18.88 -3.24 3.90
C GLY A 147 -17.91 -3.51 2.75
N THR A 148 -16.65 -3.12 2.95
CA THR A 148 -15.49 -3.42 2.09
C THR A 148 -14.31 -3.77 2.98
N ALA A 149 -13.25 -4.33 2.39
CA ALA A 149 -11.95 -4.36 3.06
C ALA A 149 -11.50 -2.94 3.43
N LEU A 150 -10.73 -2.82 4.51
CA LEU A 150 -10.11 -1.56 4.94
C LEU A 150 -9.26 -0.97 3.81
N THR A 151 -9.29 0.35 3.66
CA THR A 151 -8.54 1.11 2.65
C THR A 151 -7.47 2.00 3.29
N GLN A 152 -6.52 2.48 2.48
CA GLN A 152 -5.51 3.44 2.95
C GLN A 152 -6.13 4.78 3.38
N ASN A 153 -7.19 5.24 2.69
CA ASN A 153 -7.87 6.48 3.04
C ASN A 153 -8.58 6.38 4.40
N GLN A 154 -9.19 5.23 4.70
CA GLN A 154 -9.76 4.95 6.02
C GLN A 154 -8.68 4.89 7.11
N VAL A 155 -7.52 4.28 6.83
CA VAL A 155 -6.39 4.27 7.77
C VAL A 155 -5.89 5.68 8.05
N LYS A 156 -5.74 6.50 7.00
CA LYS A 156 -5.38 7.92 7.14
C LYS A 156 -6.40 8.67 7.98
N LEU A 157 -7.70 8.49 7.69
CA LEU A 157 -8.76 9.10 8.48
C LEU A 157 -8.71 8.67 9.95
N LEU A 158 -8.53 7.37 10.23
CA LEU A 158 -8.37 6.86 11.60
C LEU A 158 -7.17 7.49 12.31
N SER A 159 -6.05 7.67 11.62
CA SER A 159 -4.83 8.25 12.19
C SER A 159 -4.96 9.70 12.66
N GLU A 160 -5.97 10.43 12.19
CA GLU A 160 -6.25 11.79 12.68
C GLU A 160 -6.88 11.78 14.08
N TYR A 161 -7.60 10.71 14.45
CA TYR A 161 -8.38 10.63 15.68
C TYR A 161 -7.89 9.56 16.67
N ALA A 162 -7.13 8.58 16.20
CA ALA A 162 -6.66 7.45 16.98
C ALA A 162 -5.15 7.50 17.17
N ASP A 163 -4.69 7.23 18.39
CA ASP A 163 -3.28 6.96 18.68
C ASP A 163 -3.01 5.44 18.64
N GLU A 164 -4.05 4.64 18.92
CA GLU A 164 -4.01 3.19 18.87
C GLU A 164 -5.28 2.60 18.22
N VAL A 165 -5.11 1.55 17.42
CA VAL A 165 -6.20 0.76 16.82
C VAL A 165 -6.00 -0.71 17.16
N ILE A 166 -7.04 -1.32 17.75
CA ILE A 166 -7.12 -2.75 18.01
C ILE A 166 -7.97 -3.40 16.92
N LEU A 167 -7.37 -4.28 16.12
CA LEU A 167 -8.07 -5.07 15.12
C LEU A 167 -8.84 -6.20 15.80
N CYS A 168 -10.15 -6.24 15.58
CA CYS A 168 -11.07 -7.16 16.23
C CYS A 168 -11.95 -7.81 15.15
N TYR A 169 -11.35 -8.74 14.41
CA TYR A 169 -11.99 -9.46 13.31
C TYR A 169 -12.35 -10.89 13.71
N ASP A 170 -13.13 -11.55 12.86
CA ASP A 170 -13.58 -12.91 13.13
C ASP A 170 -12.38 -13.87 13.20
N SER A 171 -12.50 -14.89 14.05
CA SER A 171 -11.43 -15.88 14.25
C SER A 171 -11.21 -16.83 13.05
N ASP A 172 -12.05 -16.73 12.02
CA ASP A 172 -12.00 -17.59 10.84
C ASP A 172 -10.90 -17.23 9.83
N GLU A 173 -10.76 -18.02 8.76
CA GLU A 173 -9.71 -17.80 7.76
C GLU A 173 -9.86 -16.46 7.01
N ALA A 174 -11.08 -15.99 6.79
CA ALA A 174 -11.34 -14.74 6.12
C ALA A 174 -10.97 -13.55 7.02
N GLY A 175 -11.37 -13.58 8.29
CA GLY A 175 -11.01 -12.59 9.30
C GLY A 175 -9.51 -12.51 9.52
N GLN A 176 -8.80 -13.65 9.59
CA GLN A 176 -7.34 -13.66 9.69
C GLN A 176 -6.65 -13.03 8.47
N LYS A 177 -7.14 -13.29 7.25
CA LYS A 177 -6.63 -12.65 6.02
C LYS A 177 -6.90 -11.14 6.05
N ALA A 178 -8.08 -10.73 6.52
CA ALA A 178 -8.43 -9.31 6.68
C ALA A 178 -7.52 -8.62 7.71
N THR A 179 -7.18 -9.29 8.81
CA THR A 179 -6.27 -8.79 9.85
C THR A 179 -4.90 -8.53 9.27
N LEU A 180 -4.31 -9.50 8.57
CA LEU A 180 -2.99 -9.31 7.94
C LEU A 180 -2.99 -8.16 6.94
N ARG A 181 -4.01 -8.10 6.08
CA ARG A 181 -4.13 -6.99 5.11
C ARG A 181 -4.22 -5.65 5.82
N SER A 182 -4.97 -5.57 6.92
CA SER A 182 -5.12 -4.34 7.70
C SER A 182 -3.80 -3.95 8.37
N LEU A 183 -3.07 -4.91 8.96
CA LEU A 183 -1.74 -4.67 9.54
C LEU A 183 -0.78 -4.07 8.51
N GLU A 184 -0.77 -4.56 7.27
CA GLU A 184 0.08 -4.00 6.21
C GLU A 184 -0.30 -2.55 5.84
N LEU A 185 -1.59 -2.20 5.84
CA LEU A 185 -2.03 -0.82 5.58
C LEU A 185 -1.61 0.16 6.69
N PHE A 186 -1.55 -0.30 7.93
CA PHE A 186 -1.12 0.50 9.07
C PHE A 186 0.40 0.63 9.20
N ARG A 187 1.21 -0.13 8.45
CA ARG A 187 2.69 -0.05 8.55
C ARG A 187 3.26 1.34 8.27
N SER A 188 2.61 2.11 7.41
CA SER A 188 3.00 3.48 7.07
C SER A 188 2.28 4.53 7.92
N SER A 189 1.45 4.11 8.87
CA SER A 189 0.70 4.98 9.76
C SER A 189 1.44 5.19 11.08
N PRO A 190 1.35 6.39 11.71
CA PRO A 190 1.88 6.62 13.05
C PRO A 190 1.08 5.92 14.15
N VAL A 191 -0.08 5.34 13.83
CA VAL A 191 -1.00 4.69 14.77
C VAL A 191 -0.43 3.36 15.25
N GLN A 192 -0.43 3.14 16.57
CA GLN A 192 -0.09 1.84 17.14
C GLN A 192 -1.19 0.82 16.83
N VAL A 193 -0.81 -0.38 16.39
CA VAL A 193 -1.79 -1.40 16.03
C VAL A 193 -1.63 -2.67 16.84
N GLY A 194 -2.70 -3.03 17.54
CA GLY A 194 -2.88 -4.29 18.23
C GLY A 194 -3.81 -5.22 17.47
N VAL A 195 -3.77 -6.51 17.80
CA VAL A 195 -4.72 -7.50 17.32
C VAL A 195 -5.34 -8.21 18.52
N LEU A 196 -6.67 -8.20 18.57
CA LEU A 196 -7.43 -8.94 19.56
C LEU A 196 -7.66 -10.37 19.06
N ASN A 197 -7.22 -11.34 19.85
CA ASN A 197 -7.63 -12.72 19.66
C ASN A 197 -8.77 -13.04 20.65
N ILE A 198 -9.90 -13.53 20.15
CA ILE A 198 -11.10 -13.78 20.95
C ILE A 198 -11.17 -15.28 21.27
N PRO A 199 -10.81 -15.72 22.49
CA PRO A 199 -10.84 -17.14 22.81
C PRO A 199 -12.27 -17.64 22.97
N ASN A 200 -12.56 -18.81 22.41
CA ASN A 200 -13.82 -19.53 22.61
C ASN A 200 -15.09 -18.77 22.18
N ALA A 201 -14.99 -17.85 21.22
CA ALA A 201 -16.10 -17.19 20.55
C ALA A 201 -15.71 -16.84 19.11
N LYS A 202 -16.69 -16.73 18.21
CA LYS A 202 -16.43 -16.46 16.80
C LYS A 202 -16.20 -14.99 16.52
N ASP A 203 -17.04 -14.17 17.14
CA ASP A 203 -17.11 -12.73 16.96
C ASP A 203 -17.23 -12.02 18.33
N PRO A 204 -17.08 -10.69 18.37
CA PRO A 204 -17.17 -9.94 19.62
C PRO A 204 -18.57 -9.90 20.22
N ASP A 205 -19.62 -9.94 19.39
CA ASP A 205 -21.02 -9.95 19.83
C ASP A 205 -21.31 -11.22 20.67
N GLU A 206 -20.84 -12.38 20.19
CA GLU A 206 -20.91 -13.67 20.87
C GLU A 206 -20.12 -13.65 22.18
N TYR A 207 -18.90 -13.13 22.17
CA TYR A 207 -18.07 -13.07 23.38
C TYR A 207 -18.71 -12.20 24.47
N ILE A 208 -19.16 -10.99 24.11
CA ILE A 208 -19.81 -10.07 25.05
C ILE A 208 -21.09 -10.68 25.62
N LYS A 209 -21.89 -11.39 24.81
CA LYS A 209 -23.10 -12.08 25.28
C LYS A 209 -22.78 -13.22 26.26
N LYS A 210 -21.68 -13.95 26.03
CA LYS A 210 -21.31 -15.11 26.84
C LYS A 210 -20.59 -14.74 28.14
N TYR A 211 -19.69 -13.77 28.10
CA TYR A 211 -18.78 -13.45 29.20
C TYR A 211 -18.99 -12.05 29.79
N GLY A 212 -19.76 -11.20 29.13
CA GLY A 212 -20.07 -9.84 29.57
C GLY A 212 -19.07 -8.79 29.07
N PRO A 213 -19.47 -7.51 29.15
CA PRO A 213 -18.68 -6.38 28.66
C PRO A 213 -17.38 -6.17 29.45
N GLU A 214 -17.39 -6.37 30.77
CA GLU A 214 -16.21 -6.16 31.62
C GLU A 214 -15.05 -7.07 31.20
N ARG A 215 -15.33 -8.36 30.99
CA ARG A 215 -14.32 -9.33 30.51
C ARG A 215 -13.83 -9.01 29.12
N PHE A 216 -14.68 -8.45 28.26
CA PHE A 216 -14.24 -8.02 26.94
C PHE A 216 -13.31 -6.81 27.01
N ARG A 217 -13.54 -5.86 27.94
CA ARG A 217 -12.61 -4.75 28.19
C ARG A 217 -11.27 -5.24 28.72
N GLU A 218 -11.27 -6.15 29.69
CA GLU A 218 -10.03 -6.80 30.15
C GLU A 218 -9.29 -7.52 29.01
N LEU A 219 -10.02 -8.12 28.07
CA LEU A 219 -9.43 -8.75 26.89
C LEU A 219 -8.81 -7.71 25.94
N LEU A 220 -9.48 -6.57 25.72
CA LEU A 220 -8.95 -5.46 24.93
C LEU A 220 -7.67 -4.87 25.55
N ASP A 221 -7.61 -4.75 26.87
CA ASP A 221 -6.42 -4.26 27.57
C ASP A 221 -5.23 -5.22 27.45
N ARG A 222 -5.50 -6.49 27.17
CA ARG A 222 -4.51 -7.54 26.91
C ARG A 222 -4.26 -7.78 25.42
N ALA A 223 -4.84 -6.97 24.52
CA ALA A 223 -4.65 -7.14 23.09
C ALA A 223 -3.15 -7.16 22.76
N GLY A 224 -2.71 -8.21 22.07
CA GLY A 224 -1.31 -8.35 21.68
C GLY A 224 -0.94 -7.33 20.60
N ASN A 225 0.32 -6.96 20.53
CA ASN A 225 0.79 -6.11 19.44
C ASN A 225 0.77 -6.89 18.10
N ALA A 226 0.86 -6.18 16.98
CA ALA A 226 0.86 -6.79 15.64
C ALA A 226 1.92 -7.89 15.46
N LEU A 227 3.07 -7.79 16.13
CA LEU A 227 4.16 -8.74 16.01
C LEU A 227 3.87 -10.05 16.74
N ASP A 228 3.33 -9.97 17.97
CA ASP A 228 2.84 -11.12 18.74
C ASP A 228 1.83 -11.94 17.92
N PHE A 229 0.90 -11.26 17.25
CA PHE A 229 -0.10 -11.93 16.42
C PHE A 229 0.51 -12.67 15.22
N ARG A 230 1.43 -12.03 14.49
CA ARG A 230 2.11 -12.65 13.33
C ARG A 230 2.93 -13.87 13.75
N LEU A 231 3.66 -13.77 14.85
CA LEU A 231 4.47 -14.86 15.39
C LEU A 231 3.62 -16.01 15.93
N GLY A 232 2.54 -15.70 16.66
CA GLY A 232 1.59 -16.70 17.15
C GLY A 232 0.90 -17.45 16.01
N ARG A 233 0.52 -16.76 14.92
CA ARG A 233 -0.04 -17.39 13.73
C ARG A 233 0.97 -18.30 13.02
N ALA A 234 2.23 -17.86 12.89
CA ALA A 234 3.28 -18.70 12.34
C ALA A 234 3.47 -19.97 13.21
N ARG A 235 3.51 -19.80 14.54
CA ARG A 235 3.67 -20.90 15.50
C ARG A 235 2.58 -21.96 15.39
N ALA A 236 1.33 -21.55 15.15
CA ALA A 236 0.17 -22.43 15.03
C ALA A 236 0.20 -23.34 13.77
N LYS A 237 1.02 -23.02 12.77
CA LYS A 237 1.15 -23.85 11.55
C LYS A 237 2.05 -25.07 11.73
N TYR A 238 2.92 -25.06 12.75
CA TYR A 238 4.03 -25.99 12.87
C TYR A 238 3.97 -26.75 14.20
N ASP A 239 4.34 -28.02 14.17
CA ASP A 239 4.62 -28.80 15.37
C ASP A 239 6.11 -28.71 15.73
N LEU A 240 6.44 -28.01 16.81
CA LEU A 240 7.84 -27.84 17.24
C LEU A 240 8.46 -29.11 17.83
N ALA A 241 7.68 -30.17 18.04
CA ALA A 241 8.24 -31.48 18.37
C ALA A 241 9.00 -32.11 17.19
N GLN A 242 8.71 -31.69 15.95
CA GLN A 242 9.41 -32.16 14.76
C GLN A 242 10.50 -31.18 14.33
N ASP A 243 11.74 -31.66 14.21
CA ASP A 243 12.90 -30.81 13.90
C ASP A 243 12.75 -30.03 12.58
N ASN A 244 12.22 -30.66 11.53
CA ASN A 244 12.00 -30.00 10.24
C ASN A 244 10.99 -28.85 10.34
N GLN A 245 9.85 -29.09 11.01
CA GLN A 245 8.82 -28.07 11.19
C GLN A 245 9.27 -26.96 12.14
N ARG A 246 10.10 -27.28 13.14
CA ARG A 246 10.74 -26.29 14.00
C ARG A 246 11.63 -25.36 13.19
N LEU A 247 12.45 -25.89 12.28
CA LEU A 247 13.30 -25.08 11.40
C LEU A 247 12.48 -24.19 10.46
N GLU A 248 11.39 -24.72 9.89
CA GLU A 248 10.48 -23.93 9.04
C GLU A 248 9.82 -22.78 9.82
N TYR A 249 9.36 -23.04 11.05
CA TYR A 249 8.83 -22.01 11.95
C TYR A 249 9.87 -20.92 12.23
N ILE A 250 11.10 -21.30 12.57
CA ILE A 250 12.19 -20.34 12.84
C ILE A 250 12.43 -19.47 11.61
N GLN A 251 12.46 -20.06 10.42
CA GLN A 251 12.68 -19.31 9.18
C GLN A 251 11.52 -18.33 8.90
N GLU A 252 10.26 -18.73 9.12
CA GLU A 252 9.11 -17.82 9.00
C GLU A 252 9.18 -16.70 10.05
N ALA A 253 9.46 -17.02 11.32
CA ALA A 253 9.58 -16.06 12.42
C ALA A 253 10.72 -15.06 12.20
N VAL A 254 11.89 -15.52 11.74
CA VAL A 254 13.04 -14.68 11.38
C VAL A 254 12.66 -13.69 10.27
N ASN A 255 11.91 -14.13 9.25
CA ASN A 255 11.46 -13.23 8.19
C ASN A 255 10.45 -12.18 8.70
N ILE A 256 9.57 -12.55 9.63
CA ILE A 256 8.64 -11.62 10.29
C ILE A 256 9.43 -10.58 11.09
N LEU A 257 10.41 -11.00 11.89
CA LEU A 257 11.27 -10.11 12.66
C LEU A 257 12.18 -9.25 11.78
N ALA A 258 12.61 -9.73 10.62
CA ALA A 258 13.44 -8.96 9.71
C ALA A 258 12.71 -7.77 9.06
N ASP A 259 11.37 -7.77 9.08
CA ASP A 259 10.55 -6.85 8.30
C ASP A 259 9.88 -5.76 9.16
N GLY A 260 10.58 -4.63 9.31
CA GLY A 260 10.00 -3.40 9.88
C GLY A 260 9.99 -3.33 11.40
N THR A 261 10.76 -4.17 12.09
CA THR A 261 10.91 -4.13 13.56
C THR A 261 12.13 -3.33 13.99
N THR A 262 12.04 -2.73 15.17
CA THR A 262 13.12 -2.00 15.83
C THR A 262 14.18 -2.96 16.41
N PRO A 263 15.42 -2.49 16.65
CA PRO A 263 16.46 -3.32 17.27
C PRO A 263 16.03 -3.92 18.63
N THR A 264 15.33 -3.13 19.45
CA THR A 264 14.85 -3.57 20.77
C THR A 264 13.78 -4.66 20.66
N GLU A 265 12.84 -4.54 19.71
CA GLU A 265 11.86 -5.60 19.44
C GLU A 265 12.56 -6.87 18.96
N LYS A 266 13.51 -6.78 18.02
CA LYS A 266 14.27 -7.96 17.57
C LYS A 266 14.92 -8.69 18.74
N GLU A 267 15.49 -7.94 19.68
CA GLU A 267 16.16 -8.51 20.84
C GLU A 267 15.21 -9.22 21.81
N LEU A 268 14.07 -8.59 22.13
CA LEU A 268 13.04 -9.16 22.99
C LEU A 268 12.47 -10.45 22.40
N TYR A 269 12.08 -10.40 21.12
CA TYR A 269 11.43 -11.51 20.45
C TYR A 269 12.38 -12.64 20.07
N ALA A 270 13.66 -12.34 19.77
CA ALA A 270 14.67 -13.38 19.63
C ALA A 270 14.89 -14.14 20.95
N GLY A 271 14.76 -13.47 22.10
CA GLY A 271 14.77 -14.12 23.41
C GLY A 271 13.61 -15.12 23.58
N ARG A 272 12.38 -14.69 23.27
CA ARG A 272 11.20 -15.58 23.33
C ARG A 272 11.31 -16.77 22.36
N LEU A 273 11.73 -16.52 21.12
CA LEU A 273 11.92 -17.59 20.14
C LEU A 273 13.02 -18.58 20.55
N ALA A 274 14.08 -18.12 21.22
CA ALA A 274 15.13 -18.98 21.74
C ALA A 274 14.59 -19.96 22.79
N GLU A 275 13.76 -19.48 23.72
CA GLU A 275 13.10 -20.29 24.74
C GLU A 275 12.11 -21.29 24.12
N GLU A 276 11.29 -20.85 23.15
CA GLU A 276 10.29 -21.71 22.52
C GLU A 276 10.88 -22.80 21.61
N THR A 277 12.02 -22.52 20.98
CA THR A 277 12.64 -23.42 20.00
C THR A 277 13.86 -24.17 20.51
N ASN A 278 14.27 -23.93 21.77
CA ASN A 278 15.52 -24.43 22.36
C ASN A 278 16.77 -24.13 21.51
N LEU A 279 16.81 -22.95 20.89
CA LEU A 279 17.96 -22.46 20.15
C LEU A 279 18.64 -21.29 20.87
N SER A 280 19.90 -21.02 20.53
CA SER A 280 20.58 -19.87 21.10
C SER A 280 20.02 -18.55 20.54
N LYS A 281 19.77 -17.58 21.44
CA LYS A 281 19.36 -16.21 21.08
C LYS A 281 20.28 -15.60 20.02
N ASN A 282 21.59 -15.81 20.15
CA ASN A 282 22.61 -15.29 19.23
C ASN A 282 22.48 -15.87 17.81
N ALA A 283 22.14 -17.15 17.68
CA ALA A 283 21.92 -17.77 16.37
C ALA A 283 20.68 -17.16 15.68
N ILE A 284 19.60 -16.94 16.43
CA ILE A 284 18.37 -16.32 15.91
C ILE A 284 18.63 -14.87 15.49
N LEU A 285 19.30 -14.08 16.34
CA LEU A 285 19.65 -12.69 16.02
C LEU A 285 20.50 -12.58 14.74
N SER A 286 21.51 -13.44 14.61
CA SER A 286 22.37 -13.48 13.40
C SER A 286 21.55 -13.76 12.13
N GLN A 287 20.56 -14.66 12.21
CA GLN A 287 19.66 -14.95 11.09
C GLN A 287 18.72 -13.77 10.78
N VAL A 288 18.18 -13.10 11.80
CA VAL A 288 17.33 -11.90 11.64
C VAL A 288 18.10 -10.77 10.96
N GLU A 289 19.35 -10.52 11.35
CA GLU A 289 20.19 -9.50 10.71
C GLU A 289 20.52 -9.84 9.25
N ALA A 290 20.82 -11.11 8.97
CA ALA A 290 21.06 -11.57 7.60
C ALA A 290 19.79 -11.47 6.74
N ALA A 291 18.62 -11.77 7.29
CA ALA A 291 17.33 -11.62 6.61
C ALA A 291 16.97 -10.14 6.40
N ALA A 292 17.19 -9.28 7.38
CA ALA A 292 16.94 -7.83 7.28
C ALA A 292 17.82 -7.18 6.19
N ARG A 293 19.11 -7.56 6.12
CA ARG A 293 20.02 -7.12 5.04
C ARG A 293 19.52 -7.53 3.66
N ARG A 294 19.08 -8.78 3.49
CA ARG A 294 18.50 -9.30 2.23
C ARG A 294 17.21 -8.58 1.85
N ALA A 295 16.31 -8.36 2.80
CA ALA A 295 15.05 -7.64 2.58
C ALA A 295 15.29 -6.17 2.20
N GLY A 296 16.25 -5.51 2.84
CA GLY A 296 16.67 -4.14 2.49
C GLY A 296 17.25 -4.04 1.07
N ALA A 297 18.10 -5.00 0.67
CA ALA A 297 18.66 -5.04 -0.68
C ALA A 297 17.58 -5.26 -1.75
N ARG A 298 16.61 -6.16 -1.50
CA ARG A 298 15.47 -6.37 -2.40
C ARG A 298 14.59 -5.14 -2.54
N ARG A 299 14.28 -4.44 -1.44
CA ARG A 299 13.49 -3.19 -1.46
C ARG A 299 14.18 -2.09 -2.24
N ARG A 300 15.50 -1.92 -2.08
CA ARG A 300 16.28 -0.96 -2.87
C ARG A 300 16.24 -1.31 -4.37
N SER A 301 16.41 -2.58 -4.72
CA SER A 301 16.34 -3.05 -6.11
C SER A 301 14.94 -2.91 -6.71
N ALA A 302 13.88 -3.17 -5.94
CA ALA A 302 12.49 -3.01 -6.38
C ALA A 302 12.12 -1.54 -6.60
N ARG A 303 12.48 -0.66 -5.66
CA ARG A 303 12.30 0.80 -5.79
C ARG A 303 13.10 1.34 -6.98
N GLN A 304 14.32 0.84 -7.19
CA GLN A 304 15.11 1.14 -8.38
C GLN A 304 14.41 0.68 -9.65
N LYS A 305 13.79 -0.50 -9.67
CA LYS A 305 13.05 -1.04 -10.83
C LYS A 305 11.75 -0.28 -11.11
N GLU A 306 11.07 0.18 -10.08
CA GLU A 306 9.81 0.94 -10.16
C GLU A 306 10.06 2.37 -10.68
N LEU A 307 11.11 3.03 -10.20
CA LEU A 307 11.63 4.29 -10.76
C LEU A 307 12.04 4.15 -12.25
N LEU A 308 12.40 2.94 -12.69
CA LEU A 308 12.76 2.65 -14.08
C LEU A 308 11.55 2.27 -14.97
N HIS A 309 10.37 2.02 -14.38
CA HIS A 309 9.16 1.61 -15.11
C HIS A 309 8.06 2.69 -15.13
N SER A 310 8.18 3.75 -14.34
CA SER A 310 7.34 4.93 -14.48
C SER A 310 7.71 5.72 -15.74
N GLY A 311 7.12 5.36 -16.88
CA GLY A 311 6.87 6.25 -18.02
C GLY A 311 8.00 6.56 -19.02
N GLU A 312 9.26 6.27 -18.74
CA GLU A 312 10.39 6.82 -19.52
C GLU A 312 10.92 5.95 -20.69
N MET A 313 10.57 4.66 -20.76
CA MET A 313 11.19 3.76 -21.76
C MET A 313 10.54 3.80 -23.16
N ASP A 314 9.32 4.34 -23.28
CA ASP A 314 8.56 4.36 -24.54
C ASP A 314 8.89 5.56 -25.46
N THR A 315 9.57 6.59 -24.97
CA THR A 315 9.86 7.83 -25.73
C THR A 315 11.25 7.89 -26.36
N ILE A 316 12.19 7.02 -25.96
CA ILE A 316 13.58 7.03 -26.45
C ILE A 316 13.67 6.28 -27.79
N LYS A 317 13.72 7.01 -28.90
CA LYS A 317 13.97 6.45 -30.23
C LYS A 317 15.47 6.19 -30.43
N LEU A 318 15.88 4.93 -30.39
CA LEU A 318 17.24 4.50 -30.75
C LEU A 318 17.35 4.21 -32.27
N PRO A 319 18.54 4.36 -32.89
CA PRO A 319 18.76 3.95 -34.26
C PRO A 319 18.63 2.42 -34.42
N TYR A 320 18.06 2.00 -35.55
CA TYR A 320 17.77 0.61 -35.89
C TYR A 320 18.98 -0.31 -35.69
N GLY A 321 18.82 -1.37 -34.88
CA GLY A 321 19.86 -2.39 -34.65
C GLY A 321 20.56 -2.34 -33.28
N LYS A 322 20.13 -1.43 -32.37
CA LYS A 322 20.57 -1.39 -30.97
C LYS A 322 19.39 -1.50 -29.98
N ASP A 323 18.37 -2.28 -30.32
CA ASP A 323 17.08 -2.32 -29.61
C ASP A 323 17.02 -3.38 -28.49
N GLY A 324 18.06 -3.42 -27.65
CA GLY A 324 18.11 -4.27 -26.46
C GLY A 324 17.74 -3.52 -25.18
N PRO A 325 17.14 -4.18 -24.15
CA PRO A 325 16.86 -3.55 -22.85
C PRO A 325 18.10 -2.93 -22.18
N GLY A 326 19.29 -3.48 -22.45
CA GLY A 326 20.57 -2.93 -21.99
C GLY A 326 20.99 -1.64 -22.69
N ALA A 327 20.68 -1.50 -23.98
CA ALA A 327 21.00 -0.31 -24.77
C ALA A 327 20.05 0.85 -24.44
N LEU A 328 18.76 0.57 -24.24
CA LEU A 328 17.78 1.54 -23.72
C LEU A 328 18.18 2.04 -22.33
N GLY A 329 18.61 1.12 -21.45
CA GLY A 329 19.11 1.46 -20.13
C GLY A 329 20.39 2.29 -20.14
N ALA A 330 21.27 2.12 -21.13
CA ALA A 330 22.48 2.93 -21.30
C ALA A 330 22.16 4.32 -21.90
N ALA A 331 21.24 4.39 -22.85
CA ALA A 331 20.81 5.65 -23.48
C ALA A 331 20.14 6.60 -22.46
N SER A 332 19.25 6.07 -21.61
CA SER A 332 18.65 6.86 -20.52
C SER A 332 19.70 7.36 -19.52
N ALA A 333 20.68 6.52 -19.16
CA ALA A 333 21.79 6.92 -18.29
C ALA A 333 22.66 8.03 -18.92
N GLN A 334 22.90 7.97 -20.25
CA GLN A 334 23.63 9.01 -20.99
C GLN A 334 22.89 10.35 -20.99
N ARG A 335 21.58 10.35 -21.25
CA ARG A 335 20.73 11.56 -21.21
C ARG A 335 20.80 12.25 -19.84
N ARG A 336 20.67 11.48 -18.76
CA ARG A 336 20.71 11.99 -17.39
C ARG A 336 22.09 12.55 -17.01
N LEU A 337 23.18 11.91 -17.43
CA LEU A 337 24.53 12.44 -17.21
C LEU A 337 24.74 13.76 -17.96
N ILE A 338 24.29 13.87 -19.21
CA ILE A 338 24.41 15.12 -19.99
C ILE A 338 23.58 16.23 -19.34
N ALA A 339 22.36 15.95 -18.87
CA ALA A 339 21.55 16.92 -18.13
C ALA A 339 22.22 17.35 -16.81
N ALA A 340 22.82 16.42 -16.07
CA ALA A 340 23.53 16.70 -14.82
C ALA A 340 24.74 17.62 -15.08
N ILE A 341 25.49 17.38 -16.14
CA ILE A 341 26.64 18.20 -16.56
C ILE A 341 26.24 19.65 -16.83
N LEU A 342 25.10 19.89 -17.50
CA LEU A 342 24.63 21.25 -17.78
C LEU A 342 24.26 22.04 -16.51
N ARG A 343 23.98 21.33 -15.40
CA ARG A 343 23.65 21.95 -14.10
C ARG A 343 24.86 22.09 -13.20
N GLN A 344 25.76 21.12 -13.25
CA GLN A 344 26.96 21.02 -12.42
C GLN A 344 28.17 20.72 -13.30
N PRO A 345 28.71 21.74 -14.00
CA PRO A 345 29.87 21.57 -14.89
C PRO A 345 31.12 21.05 -14.15
N GLU A 346 31.21 21.21 -12.83
CA GLU A 346 32.28 20.69 -11.99
C GLU A 346 32.39 19.15 -12.01
N GLU A 347 31.27 18.44 -12.19
CA GLU A 347 31.24 16.98 -12.23
C GLU A 347 31.80 16.42 -13.56
N LEU A 348 32.02 17.28 -14.57
CA LEU A 348 32.63 16.90 -15.84
C LEU A 348 34.04 16.32 -15.64
N ALA A 349 34.77 16.76 -14.61
CA ALA A 349 36.08 16.22 -14.26
C ALA A 349 36.02 14.72 -13.88
N ARG A 350 34.89 14.26 -13.33
CA ARG A 350 34.66 12.84 -13.00
C ARG A 350 34.08 12.05 -14.16
N ILE A 351 33.22 12.66 -14.97
CA ILE A 351 32.48 12.00 -16.05
C ILE A 351 33.34 11.85 -17.31
N ALA A 352 34.11 12.87 -17.69
CA ALA A 352 34.86 12.90 -18.95
C ALA A 352 35.87 11.74 -19.12
N PRO A 353 36.61 11.28 -18.09
CA PRO A 353 37.49 10.12 -18.21
C PRO A 353 36.75 8.79 -18.42
N ALA A 354 35.51 8.68 -17.94
CA ALA A 354 34.73 7.44 -17.93
C ALA A 354 33.74 7.34 -19.11
N LEU A 355 33.35 8.47 -19.69
CA LEU A 355 32.39 8.56 -20.79
C LEU A 355 33.04 9.14 -22.05
N ALA A 356 33.49 8.27 -22.95
CA ALA A 356 33.99 8.66 -24.25
C ALA A 356 32.85 9.11 -25.18
N PRO A 357 33.01 10.16 -26.00
CA PRO A 357 31.95 10.65 -26.90
C PRO A 357 31.37 9.55 -27.80
N GLU A 358 32.21 8.65 -28.30
CA GLU A 358 31.84 7.56 -29.22
C GLU A 358 30.94 6.52 -28.55
N SER A 359 30.86 6.53 -27.21
CA SER A 359 29.98 5.64 -26.45
C SER A 359 28.53 6.14 -26.41
N ILE A 360 28.28 7.41 -26.74
CA ILE A 360 26.93 7.99 -26.75
C ILE A 360 26.13 7.41 -27.91
N LEU A 361 25.00 6.78 -27.57
CA LEU A 361 24.19 6.03 -28.53
C LEU A 361 23.38 6.93 -29.47
N ASP A 362 22.99 8.10 -28.98
CA ASP A 362 22.23 9.11 -29.72
C ASP A 362 23.20 10.07 -30.43
N GLU A 363 23.08 10.17 -31.76
CA GLU A 363 23.99 10.99 -32.58
C GLU A 363 23.90 12.47 -32.21
N LYS A 364 22.70 12.96 -31.91
CA LYS A 364 22.43 14.38 -31.59
C LYS A 364 23.03 14.76 -30.25
N LEU A 365 22.88 13.88 -29.26
CA LEU A 365 23.51 14.06 -27.95
C LEU A 365 25.01 13.84 -27.97
N ARG A 366 25.53 13.05 -28.93
CA ARG A 366 26.98 12.89 -29.11
C ARG A 366 27.60 14.21 -29.55
N GLU A 367 27.01 14.86 -30.54
CA GLU A 367 27.44 16.19 -31.01
C GLU A 367 27.41 17.21 -29.86
N ALA A 368 26.31 17.25 -29.10
CA ALA A 368 26.18 18.13 -27.93
C ALA A 368 27.25 17.86 -26.86
N TYR A 369 27.53 16.59 -26.54
CA TYR A 369 28.55 16.23 -25.56
C TYR A 369 29.97 16.53 -26.02
N GLN A 370 30.26 16.42 -27.33
CA GLN A 370 31.56 16.81 -27.89
C GLN A 370 31.80 18.31 -27.73
N ALA A 371 30.79 19.14 -28.01
CA ALA A 371 30.87 20.58 -27.81
C ALA A 371 31.04 20.95 -26.32
N ILE A 372 30.34 20.26 -25.41
CA ILE A 372 30.51 20.42 -23.97
C ILE A 372 31.96 20.13 -23.53
N LEU A 373 32.55 19.03 -24.02
CA LEU A 373 33.94 18.67 -23.72
C LEU A 373 34.95 19.67 -24.32
N ALA A 374 34.66 20.21 -25.50
CA ALA A 374 35.51 21.23 -26.12
C ALA A 374 35.51 22.52 -25.30
N CYS A 375 34.32 23.02 -24.94
CA CYS A 375 34.16 24.19 -24.08
C CYS A 375 34.89 24.01 -22.74
N TRP A 376 34.77 22.84 -22.11
CA TRP A 376 35.47 22.55 -20.85
C TRP A 376 36.99 22.52 -20.98
N ARG A 377 37.53 21.91 -22.05
CA ARG A 377 38.99 21.87 -22.31
C ARG A 377 39.58 23.24 -22.59
N GLU A 378 38.79 24.12 -23.21
CA GLU A 378 39.18 25.51 -23.51
C GLU A 378 38.93 26.47 -22.33
N GLY A 379 38.40 25.97 -21.21
CA GLY A 379 38.11 26.78 -20.02
C GLY A 379 36.93 27.73 -20.21
N ARG A 380 36.05 27.47 -21.19
CA ARG A 380 34.83 28.26 -21.46
C ARG A 380 33.66 27.76 -20.61
N GLU A 381 32.72 28.65 -20.32
CA GLU A 381 31.53 28.33 -19.54
C GLU A 381 30.63 27.35 -20.30
N VAL A 382 30.29 26.23 -19.66
CA VAL A 382 29.38 25.23 -20.22
C VAL A 382 27.95 25.66 -19.91
N SER A 383 27.30 26.30 -20.87
CA SER A 383 25.88 26.67 -20.77
C SER A 383 25.16 26.45 -22.09
N VAL A 384 23.83 26.29 -22.05
CA VAL A 384 22.99 26.13 -23.24
C VAL A 384 23.20 27.28 -24.23
N GLY A 385 23.36 28.52 -23.75
CA GLY A 385 23.62 29.69 -24.60
C GLY A 385 25.01 29.74 -25.22
N ALA A 386 26.03 29.13 -24.58
CA ALA A 386 27.37 29.03 -25.16
C ALA A 386 27.44 27.95 -26.26
N LEU A 387 26.70 26.85 -26.06
CA LEU A 387 26.67 25.70 -26.97
C LEU A 387 25.85 25.97 -28.25
N SER A 388 24.90 26.91 -28.21
CA SER A 388 24.01 27.21 -29.36
C SER A 388 24.73 27.65 -30.63
N ASN A 389 25.97 28.16 -30.51
CA ASN A 389 26.78 28.61 -31.64
C ASN A 389 27.70 27.51 -32.20
N GLU A 390 27.77 26.34 -31.54
CA GLU A 390 28.74 25.28 -31.86
C GLU A 390 28.09 23.97 -32.31
N ILE A 391 26.79 23.80 -32.09
CA ILE A 391 26.04 22.59 -32.44
C ILE A 391 24.90 22.92 -33.38
N GLY A 392 24.52 21.97 -34.23
CA GLY A 392 23.38 22.10 -35.14
C GLY A 392 22.04 22.25 -34.42
N GLU A 393 21.04 22.83 -35.11
CA GLU A 393 19.70 23.06 -34.55
C GLU A 393 19.05 21.78 -34.01
N GLU A 394 19.29 20.63 -34.65
CA GLU A 394 18.74 19.35 -34.19
C GLU A 394 19.38 18.84 -32.90
N ALA A 395 20.68 19.04 -32.72
CA ALA A 395 21.41 18.69 -31.49
C ALA A 395 21.02 19.62 -30.34
N MET A 396 20.84 20.91 -30.65
CA MET A 396 20.37 21.91 -29.71
C MET A 396 18.97 21.61 -29.18
N ASN A 397 18.04 21.21 -30.06
CA ASN A 397 16.69 20.82 -29.67
C ASN A 397 16.68 19.61 -28.74
N GLU A 398 17.48 18.58 -29.03
CA GLU A 398 17.56 17.39 -28.17
C GLU A 398 18.21 17.71 -26.82
N LEU A 399 19.25 18.55 -26.81
CA LEU A 399 19.91 18.99 -25.58
C LEU A 399 18.96 19.79 -24.67
N CYS A 400 18.19 20.71 -25.25
CA CYS A 400 17.15 21.46 -24.52
C CYS A 400 16.04 20.55 -24.01
N ALA A 401 15.62 19.56 -24.81
CA ALA A 401 14.61 18.59 -24.38
C ALA A 401 15.09 17.78 -23.18
N VAL A 402 16.33 17.28 -23.21
CA VAL A 402 16.96 16.54 -22.11
C VAL A 402 17.16 17.43 -20.87
N ALA A 403 17.61 18.67 -21.05
CA ALA A 403 17.78 19.61 -19.94
C ALA A 403 16.45 19.95 -19.25
N ALA A 404 15.36 20.09 -20.03
CA ALA A 404 14.02 20.34 -19.51
C ALA A 404 13.43 19.09 -18.83
N GLU A 405 13.58 17.92 -19.44
CA GLU A 405 13.06 16.64 -18.95
C GLU A 405 13.65 16.26 -17.59
N TYR A 406 14.93 16.54 -17.36
CA TYR A 406 15.63 16.23 -16.10
C TYR A 406 15.90 17.47 -15.23
N SER A 407 15.11 18.54 -15.41
CA SER A 407 15.23 19.80 -14.67
C SER A 407 14.96 19.67 -13.16
N ASP A 408 14.26 18.62 -12.72
CA ASP A 408 13.94 18.37 -11.30
C ASP A 408 14.77 17.22 -10.68
N VAL A 409 15.62 16.54 -11.47
CA VAL A 409 16.43 15.42 -10.98
C VAL A 409 17.78 15.94 -10.49
N GLY A 410 17.93 16.09 -9.17
CA GLY A 410 19.23 16.31 -8.55
C GLY A 410 20.08 15.05 -8.61
N CYS A 411 21.17 15.05 -9.37
CA CYS A 411 22.12 13.94 -9.38
C CYS A 411 23.09 14.07 -8.21
N THR A 412 23.16 13.06 -7.35
CA THR A 412 24.23 12.95 -6.35
C THR A 412 25.48 12.31 -6.97
N PRO A 413 26.68 12.44 -6.37
CA PRO A 413 27.87 11.73 -6.84
C PRO A 413 27.71 10.20 -6.95
N GLN A 414 26.87 9.61 -6.10
CA GLN A 414 26.54 8.18 -6.15
C GLN A 414 25.66 7.82 -7.37
N ASP A 415 24.79 8.73 -7.80
CA ASP A 415 23.97 8.55 -8.99
C ASP A 415 24.83 8.61 -10.26
N ILE A 416 25.83 9.49 -10.30
CA ILE A 416 26.80 9.59 -11.40
C ILE A 416 27.57 8.28 -11.56
N GLU A 417 28.10 7.72 -10.47
CA GLU A 417 28.81 6.44 -10.49
C GLU A 417 27.89 5.29 -10.95
N MET A 418 26.65 5.26 -10.47
CA MET A 418 25.63 4.30 -10.90
C MET A 418 25.34 4.40 -12.42
N TYR A 419 25.23 5.62 -12.96
CA TYR A 419 24.98 5.83 -14.39
C TYR A 419 26.19 5.40 -15.24
N LEU A 420 27.42 5.71 -14.81
CA LEU A 420 28.64 5.28 -15.46
C LEU A 420 28.79 3.75 -15.48
N GLU A 421 28.51 3.07 -14.36
CA GLU A 421 28.49 1.61 -14.32
C GLU A 421 27.46 1.00 -15.29
N ARG A 422 26.28 1.62 -15.40
CA ARG A 422 25.22 1.15 -16.29
C ARG A 422 25.61 1.30 -17.77
N ILE A 423 26.29 2.39 -18.13
CA ILE A 423 26.84 2.59 -19.47
C ILE A 423 27.94 1.56 -19.77
N ALA A 424 28.79 1.25 -18.79
CA ALA A 424 29.81 0.22 -18.93
C ALA A 424 29.21 -1.18 -19.15
N ARG A 425 28.13 -1.51 -18.41
CA ARG A 425 27.42 -2.80 -18.52
C ARG A 425 26.51 -2.92 -19.76
N GLY A 426 26.06 -1.79 -20.32
CA GLY A 426 25.15 -1.72 -21.46
C GLY A 426 25.81 -1.79 -22.85
N LYS A 427 27.15 -1.93 -22.93
CA LYS A 427 27.85 -2.10 -24.21
C LYS A 427 27.40 -3.41 -24.89
N PRO A 428 26.87 -3.38 -26.12
CA PRO A 428 26.50 -4.61 -26.83
C PRO A 428 27.75 -5.48 -27.09
N LEU A 429 27.66 -6.78 -26.77
CA LEU A 429 28.73 -7.78 -26.92
C LEU A 429 29.36 -7.83 -28.33
N SER A 430 28.66 -7.36 -29.36
CA SER A 430 29.15 -7.36 -30.74
C SER A 430 30.31 -6.39 -30.98
N ALA A 431 30.43 -5.30 -30.21
CA ALA A 431 31.51 -4.32 -30.37
C ALA A 431 32.78 -4.69 -29.58
N GLN A 432 32.64 -5.47 -28.50
CA GLN A 432 33.79 -5.98 -27.72
C GLN A 432 34.40 -7.22 -28.37
N ALA A 433 33.59 -8.13 -28.93
CA ALA A 433 34.09 -9.37 -29.55
C ALA A 433 34.94 -9.14 -30.82
N GLY A 434 34.73 -8.03 -31.53
CA GLY A 434 35.50 -7.71 -32.74
C GLY A 434 36.93 -7.21 -32.49
N ARG A 435 37.30 -6.93 -31.24
CA ARG A 435 38.63 -6.38 -30.87
C ARG A 435 39.45 -7.27 -29.94
N MET A 436 38.89 -8.39 -29.49
CA MET A 436 39.53 -9.30 -28.53
C MET A 436 40.16 -10.46 -29.30
N SER A 437 41.37 -10.86 -28.90
CA SER A 437 41.98 -12.08 -29.43
C SER A 437 41.21 -13.31 -28.91
N GLY A 438 41.31 -14.45 -29.61
CA GLY A 438 40.55 -15.67 -29.27
C GLY A 438 40.76 -16.15 -27.83
N GLU A 439 41.91 -15.87 -27.23
CA GLU A 439 42.24 -16.21 -25.85
C GLU A 439 41.55 -15.27 -24.83
N GLU A 440 41.49 -13.97 -25.13
CA GLU A 440 40.81 -12.98 -24.26
C GLU A 440 39.29 -13.22 -24.20
N LEU A 441 38.71 -13.73 -25.29
CA LEU A 441 37.30 -14.10 -25.34
C LEU A 441 37.01 -15.32 -24.45
N ALA A 442 37.93 -16.28 -24.39
CA ALA A 442 37.80 -17.49 -23.59
C ALA A 442 37.90 -17.18 -22.07
N ASP A 443 38.86 -16.34 -21.67
CA ASP A 443 39.02 -15.89 -20.28
C ASP A 443 37.83 -15.05 -19.79
N TYR A 444 37.26 -14.25 -20.68
CA TYR A 444 36.07 -13.46 -20.37
C TYR A 444 34.82 -14.34 -20.17
N ILE A 445 34.64 -15.38 -20.99
CA ILE A 445 33.55 -16.35 -20.83
C ILE A 445 33.72 -17.17 -19.54
N ALA A 446 34.96 -17.52 -19.18
CA ALA A 446 35.26 -18.21 -17.92
C ALA A 446 34.87 -17.36 -16.69
N ARG A 447 35.22 -16.07 -16.68
CA ARG A 447 34.85 -15.13 -15.59
C ARG A 447 33.34 -14.90 -15.46
N ILE A 448 32.59 -15.01 -16.56
CA ILE A 448 31.12 -14.91 -16.53
C ILE A 448 30.49 -16.18 -15.94
N ARG A 449 31.10 -17.36 -16.17
CA ARG A 449 30.65 -18.62 -15.53
C ARG A 449 30.88 -18.61 -14.03
N GLU A 450 32.04 -18.13 -13.56
CA GLU A 450 32.34 -18.03 -12.12
C GLU A 450 31.43 -17.04 -11.37
N LYS A 451 30.90 -16.01 -12.03
CA LYS A 451 29.97 -15.05 -11.39
C LYS A 451 28.51 -15.51 -11.33
N LYS A 452 28.19 -16.67 -11.89
CA LYS A 452 26.84 -17.25 -11.93
C LYS A 452 26.62 -18.40 -10.93
N GLU A 453 27.68 -18.83 -10.24
CA GLU A 453 27.60 -19.60 -8.99
C GLU A 453 27.73 -18.65 -7.80
#